data_AF-A0A442BF37-F1
#
_entry.id   AF-A0A442BF37-F1
#
_cell.length_a   1.000
_cell.length_b   1.000
_cell.length_c   1.000
_cell.angle_alpha   90.00
_cell.angle_beta   90.00
_cell.angle_gamma   90.00
#
_symmetry.space_group_name_H-M   'P 1'
#
loop_
_entity.id
_entity.type
_entity.pdbx_description
1 polymer ?
#
loop_
_entity_poly.entity_id
_entity_poly.type
_entity_poly.pdbx_seq_one_letter_code
_entity_poly.pdbx_strand_id
1 'polypeptide(L)'
;MSRSERLLDLIQILRRHRRPVSGRTLADEMGVSIRTLYRDIATLQGQGAPIDGEAGLGYVLKPGFMLPPLMFTDEEIEAIVLGSRWVAKQPDKRLAAAAADALAKIAAVLPDDLREDLDATTLLVGPHADHLETIDLGVVRQAIRDERKLGFLYRDAGGSPSMRLVWPFALSFFDKVRVMVAWCEMRQDFRHFRADRMSGLTATDIRYPRRRQAMLKEWRATLGAPAQNGAKDASG
;
A
#
# COMPACT_ATOMS: atom_id res chain seq x y z
N MET A 1 20.55 24.64 18.17
CA MET A 1 19.36 24.21 17.41
C MET A 1 18.36 25.36 17.36
N SER A 2 17.97 25.78 16.16
CA SER A 2 16.93 26.79 15.96
C SER A 2 15.57 26.24 16.43
N ARG A 3 14.61 27.13 16.71
CA ARG A 3 13.25 26.68 17.09
C ARG A 3 12.58 25.89 15.97
N SER A 4 12.83 26.26 14.72
CA SER A 4 12.26 25.59 13.54
C SER A 4 12.82 24.18 13.36
N GLU A 5 14.14 24.00 13.48
CA GLU A 5 14.79 22.68 13.52
C GLU A 5 14.18 21.81 14.62
N ARG A 6 14.04 22.36 15.82
CA ARG A 6 13.49 21.63 16.97
C ARG A 6 12.05 21.14 16.74
N LEU A 7 11.20 21.98 16.14
CA LEU A 7 9.81 21.61 15.85
C LEU A 7 9.76 20.49 14.78
N LEU A 8 10.65 20.54 13.80
CA LEU A 8 10.76 19.50 12.77
C LEU A 8 11.22 18.17 13.39
N ASP A 9 12.26 18.20 14.22
CA ASP A 9 12.78 17.01 14.91
C ASP A 9 11.71 16.36 15.80
N LEU A 10 10.92 17.16 16.51
CA LEU A 10 9.79 16.65 17.32
C LEU A 10 8.76 15.89 16.47
N ILE A 11 8.42 16.40 15.29
CA ILE A 11 7.53 15.69 14.35
C ILE A 11 8.14 14.35 13.93
N GLN A 12 9.44 14.33 13.61
CA GLN A 12 10.10 13.11 13.16
C GLN A 12 10.18 12.06 14.27
N ILE A 13 10.45 12.47 15.51
CA ILE A 13 10.43 11.57 16.66
C ILE A 13 9.03 10.99 16.83
N LEU A 14 7.98 11.82 16.85
CA LEU A 14 6.59 11.35 16.98
C LEU A 14 6.17 10.38 15.87
N ARG A 15 6.68 10.54 14.64
CA ARG A 15 6.42 9.61 13.51
C ARG A 15 6.96 8.20 13.73
N ARG A 16 8.06 8.06 14.46
CA ARG A 16 8.66 6.74 14.76
C ARG A 16 7.78 5.92 15.71
N HIS A 17 6.88 6.57 16.45
CA HIS A 17 6.06 5.92 17.45
C HIS A 17 4.62 5.73 16.99
N ARG A 18 4.22 4.46 16.82
CA ARG A 18 2.84 4.08 16.51
C ARG A 18 1.90 4.07 17.73
N ARG A 19 2.44 4.28 18.93
CA ARG A 19 1.72 4.30 20.22
C ARG A 19 2.09 5.58 20.97
N PRO A 20 1.25 6.04 21.92
CA PRO A 20 1.57 7.20 22.75
C PRO A 20 2.92 7.08 23.46
N VAL A 21 3.70 8.16 23.43
CA VAL A 21 5.02 8.27 24.06
C VAL A 21 4.99 9.32 25.14
N SER A 22 5.61 9.04 26.28
CA SER A 22 5.65 10.02 27.36
C SER A 22 6.40 11.29 26.94
N GLY A 23 5.94 12.45 27.42
CA GLY A 23 6.65 13.71 27.20
C GLY A 23 8.08 13.67 27.72
N ARG A 24 8.36 12.92 28.79
CA ARG A 24 9.72 12.82 29.34
C ARG A 24 10.67 12.13 28.36
N THR A 25 10.24 11.02 27.76
CA THR A 25 11.00 10.31 26.72
C THR A 25 11.30 11.22 25.53
N LEU A 26 10.30 11.96 25.05
CA LEU A 26 10.45 12.89 23.94
C LEU A 26 11.43 14.03 24.29
N ALA A 27 11.36 14.57 25.50
CA ALA A 27 12.23 15.64 25.97
C ALA A 27 13.69 15.18 26.09
N ASP A 28 13.90 13.99 26.65
CA ASP A 28 15.22 13.37 26.81
C ASP A 28 15.87 13.09 25.44
N GLU A 29 15.10 12.55 24.49
CA GLU A 29 15.56 12.25 23.13
C GLU A 29 15.89 13.52 22.32
N MET A 30 15.13 14.60 22.54
CA MET A 30 15.38 15.91 21.92
C MET A 30 16.48 16.73 22.61
N GLY A 31 16.96 16.29 23.79
CA GLY A 31 17.92 17.06 24.58
C GLY A 31 17.37 18.40 25.07
N VAL A 32 16.07 18.50 25.37
CA VAL A 32 15.41 19.74 25.84
C VAL A 32 14.64 19.55 27.13
N SER A 33 14.32 20.65 27.81
CA SER A 33 13.50 20.58 29.01
C SER A 33 12.06 20.14 28.69
N ILE A 34 11.40 19.48 29.64
CA ILE A 34 9.99 19.08 29.51
C ILE A 34 9.06 20.28 29.24
N ARG A 35 9.39 21.46 29.80
CA ARG A 35 8.65 22.70 29.57
C ARG A 35 8.80 23.20 28.13
N THR A 36 9.99 23.07 27.57
CA THR A 36 10.27 23.39 26.16
C THR A 36 9.48 22.47 25.24
N LEU A 37 9.50 21.17 25.51
CA LEU A 37 8.75 20.18 24.74
C LEU A 37 7.26 20.51 24.70
N TYR A 38 6.61 20.76 25.84
CA TYR A 38 5.17 21.07 25.87
C TYR A 38 4.82 22.33 25.09
N ARG A 39 5.69 23.34 25.12
CA ARG A 39 5.50 24.56 24.32
C ARG A 39 5.64 24.28 22.82
N ASP A 40 6.55 23.39 22.43
CA ASP A 40 6.74 22.99 21.04
C ASP A 40 5.57 22.14 20.54
N ILE A 41 5.07 21.19 21.35
CA ILE A 41 3.84 20.41 21.05
C ILE A 41 2.65 21.35 20.83
N ALA A 42 2.43 22.30 21.73
CA ALA A 42 1.36 23.29 21.59
C ALA A 42 1.53 24.16 20.33
N THR A 43 2.77 24.50 19.97
CA THR A 43 3.07 25.23 18.73
C THR A 43 2.67 24.41 17.50
N LEU A 44 3.04 23.13 17.46
CA LEU A 44 2.71 22.23 16.36
C LEU A 44 1.20 21.98 16.25
N GLN A 45 0.50 21.79 17.36
CA GLN A 45 -0.97 21.67 17.39
C GLN A 45 -1.64 22.95 16.85
N GLY A 46 -1.16 24.13 17.26
CA GLY A 46 -1.64 25.42 16.74
C GLY A 46 -1.38 25.61 15.24
N GLN A 47 -0.38 24.91 14.69
CA GLN A 47 -0.07 24.87 13.25
C GLN A 47 -0.83 23.76 12.49
N GLY A 48 -1.71 23.01 13.16
CA GLY A 48 -2.55 21.98 12.54
C GLY A 48 -1.94 20.57 12.52
N ALA A 49 -0.84 20.33 13.24
CA ALA A 49 -0.32 18.97 13.40
C ALA A 49 -1.29 18.12 14.23
N PRO A 50 -1.73 16.93 13.75
CA PRO A 50 -2.70 16.09 14.43
C PRO A 50 -2.05 15.29 15.57
N ILE A 51 -1.56 15.99 16.59
CA ILE A 51 -0.93 15.38 17.77
C ILE A 51 -2.01 15.21 18.84
N ASP A 52 -2.34 13.96 19.15
CA ASP A 52 -3.20 13.58 20.25
C ASP A 52 -2.36 13.32 21.50
N GLY A 53 -2.87 13.68 22.68
CA GLY A 53 -2.24 13.37 23.96
C GLY A 53 -2.22 14.52 24.94
N GLU A 54 -1.94 14.18 26.19
CA GLU A 54 -1.77 15.13 27.30
C GLU A 54 -0.69 14.66 28.27
N ALA A 55 -0.25 15.56 29.15
CA ALA A 55 0.73 15.25 30.17
C ALA A 55 0.22 14.10 31.06
N GLY A 56 0.97 13.00 31.11
CA GLY A 56 0.62 11.79 31.88
C GLY A 56 0.05 10.65 31.03
N LEU A 57 -0.61 10.93 29.90
CA LEU A 57 -1.09 9.91 28.95
C LEU A 57 -0.11 9.66 27.80
N GLY A 58 0.76 10.64 27.52
CA GLY A 58 1.71 10.60 26.40
C GLY A 58 1.12 11.15 25.11
N TYR A 59 1.97 11.33 24.10
CA TYR A 59 1.65 11.97 22.83
C TYR A 59 1.82 11.01 21.67
N VAL A 60 0.93 11.09 20.69
CA VAL A 60 0.97 10.33 19.44
C VAL A 60 0.59 11.24 18.29
N LEU A 61 1.36 11.18 17.21
CA LEU A 61 0.93 11.78 15.95
C LEU A 61 -0.13 10.87 15.33
N LYS A 62 -1.38 11.33 15.28
CA LYS A 62 -2.44 10.59 14.59
C LYS A 62 -2.06 10.42 13.12
N PRO A 63 -2.44 9.29 12.50
CA PRO A 63 -2.40 9.16 11.06
C PRO A 63 -3.26 10.27 10.44
N GLY A 64 -2.60 11.32 9.93
CA GLY A 64 -3.24 12.43 9.23
C GLY A 64 -3.32 12.14 7.74
N PHE A 65 -4.41 12.59 7.12
CA PHE A 65 -4.72 12.44 5.69
C PHE A 65 -3.71 13.15 4.74
N MET A 66 -2.75 13.88 5.30
CA MET A 66 -1.74 14.65 4.59
C MET A 66 -0.36 14.02 4.80
N LEU A 67 0.37 13.82 3.71
CA LEU A 67 1.80 13.54 3.79
C LEU A 67 2.52 14.79 4.31
N PRO A 68 3.43 14.68 5.30
CA PRO A 68 4.25 15.82 5.70
C PRO A 68 5.16 16.28 4.55
N PRO A 69 5.87 17.40 4.71
CA PRO A 69 7.10 17.63 3.99
C PRO A 69 8.04 16.42 4.13
N LEU A 70 8.45 15.85 3.00
CA LEU A 70 9.46 14.81 2.91
C LEU A 70 10.66 15.38 2.16
N MET A 71 11.85 15.00 2.59
CA MET A 71 13.07 15.23 1.83
C MET A 71 13.34 13.97 1.04
N PHE A 72 13.46 14.10 -0.27
CA PHE A 72 13.87 13.00 -1.14
C PHE A 72 15.21 13.34 -1.78
N THR A 73 16.04 12.33 -1.99
CA THR A 73 17.19 12.45 -2.89
C THR A 73 16.74 12.42 -4.35
N ASP A 74 17.60 12.84 -5.26
CA ASP A 74 17.32 12.79 -6.70
C ASP A 74 17.01 11.35 -7.17
N GLU A 75 17.78 10.36 -6.66
CA GLU A 75 17.54 8.93 -6.93
C GLU A 75 16.19 8.43 -6.37
N GLU A 76 15.77 8.91 -5.20
CA GLU A 76 14.47 8.56 -4.62
C GLU A 76 13.32 9.14 -5.45
N ILE A 77 13.47 10.38 -5.93
CA ILE A 77 12.52 11.01 -6.85
C ILE A 77 12.43 10.22 -8.15
N GLU A 78 13.56 9.87 -8.76
CA GLU A 78 13.59 9.10 -10.01
C GLU A 78 12.92 7.72 -9.85
N ALA A 79 13.20 7.02 -8.74
CA ALA A 79 12.56 5.75 -8.41
C ALA A 79 11.03 5.87 -8.25
N ILE A 80 10.56 6.92 -7.55
CA ILE A 80 9.12 7.19 -7.39
C ILE A 80 8.48 7.49 -8.75
N VAL A 81 9.17 8.25 -9.61
CA VAL A 81 8.65 8.59 -10.93
C VAL A 81 8.53 7.36 -11.83
N LEU A 82 9.58 6.55 -11.91
CA LEU A 82 9.57 5.30 -12.67
C LEU A 82 8.45 4.36 -12.18
N GLY A 83 8.35 4.17 -10.86
CA GLY A 83 7.30 3.34 -10.25
C GLY A 83 5.90 3.87 -10.56
N SER A 84 5.68 5.18 -10.47
CA SER A 84 4.39 5.79 -10.74
C SER A 84 4.00 5.71 -12.22
N ARG A 85 4.96 5.89 -13.14
CA ARG A 85 4.74 5.65 -14.59
C ARG A 85 4.40 4.19 -14.88
N TRP A 86 5.01 3.25 -14.15
CA TRP A 86 4.69 1.83 -14.30
C TRP A 86 3.28 1.52 -13.80
N VAL A 87 2.87 2.13 -12.68
CA VAL A 87 1.51 2.02 -12.13
C VAL A 87 0.48 2.66 -13.08
N ALA A 88 0.80 3.79 -13.71
CA ALA A 88 -0.05 4.47 -14.67
C ALA A 88 -0.38 3.62 -15.92
N LYS A 89 0.46 2.62 -16.24
CA LYS A 89 0.24 1.68 -17.34
C LYS A 89 -0.53 0.42 -16.95
N GLN A 90 -0.93 0.26 -15.69
CA GLN A 90 -1.70 -0.90 -15.22
C GLN A 90 -3.18 -0.78 -15.63
N PRO A 91 -3.91 -1.90 -15.81
CA PRO A 91 -5.31 -1.87 -16.26
C PRO A 91 -6.30 -1.28 -15.22
N ASP A 92 -5.89 -1.13 -13.96
CA ASP A 92 -6.69 -0.45 -12.94
C ASP A 92 -6.71 1.07 -13.16
N LYS A 93 -7.75 1.57 -13.84
CA LYS A 93 -7.92 2.99 -14.18
C LYS A 93 -7.86 3.92 -12.96
N ARG A 94 -8.39 3.49 -11.81
CA ARG A 94 -8.36 4.31 -10.58
C ARG A 94 -6.96 4.39 -10.01
N LEU A 95 -6.21 3.30 -10.05
CA LEU A 95 -4.81 3.31 -9.64
C LEU A 95 -3.94 4.13 -10.58
N ALA A 96 -4.19 4.01 -11.88
CA ALA A 96 -3.45 4.74 -12.89
C ALA A 96 -3.65 6.26 -12.73
N ALA A 97 -4.89 6.72 -12.55
CA ALA A 97 -5.19 8.11 -12.25
C ALA A 97 -4.51 8.59 -10.95
N ALA A 98 -4.59 7.80 -9.87
CA ALA A 98 -3.95 8.15 -8.61
C ALA A 98 -2.42 8.27 -8.71
N ALA A 99 -1.79 7.47 -9.57
CA ALA A 99 -0.36 7.56 -9.84
C ALA A 99 0.01 8.83 -10.63
N ALA A 100 -0.80 9.18 -11.64
CA ALA A 100 -0.64 10.43 -12.38
C ALA A 100 -0.80 11.67 -11.47
N ASP A 101 -1.81 11.66 -10.60
CA ASP A 101 -2.03 12.74 -9.62
C ASP A 101 -0.88 12.86 -8.61
N ALA A 102 -0.32 11.73 -8.18
CA ALA A 102 0.84 11.73 -7.29
C ALA A 102 2.07 12.34 -7.97
N LEU A 103 2.34 11.98 -9.22
CA LEU A 103 3.41 12.57 -10.04
C LEU A 103 3.23 14.09 -10.21
N ALA A 104 2.01 14.54 -10.53
CA ALA A 104 1.72 15.97 -10.68
C ALA A 104 2.00 16.75 -9.40
N LYS A 105 1.68 16.18 -8.23
CA LYS A 105 1.97 16.79 -6.92
C LYS A 105 3.47 16.87 -6.63
N ILE A 106 4.24 15.86 -7.04
CA ILE A 106 5.71 15.86 -6.89
C ILE A 106 6.32 16.91 -7.83
N ALA A 107 5.95 16.91 -9.10
CA ALA A 107 6.46 17.85 -10.10
C ALA A 107 6.19 19.32 -9.72
N ALA A 108 5.05 19.60 -9.10
CA ALA A 108 4.65 20.95 -8.67
C ALA A 108 5.54 21.58 -7.59
N VAL A 109 6.33 20.78 -6.87
CA VAL A 109 7.19 21.25 -5.77
C VAL A 109 8.69 21.09 -6.05
N LEU A 110 9.05 20.50 -7.19
CA LEU A 110 10.44 20.37 -7.60
C LEU A 110 10.97 21.67 -8.23
N PRO A 111 12.27 21.99 -8.03
CA PRO A 111 13.01 22.95 -8.84
C PRO A 111 12.89 22.67 -10.34
N ASP A 112 13.04 23.72 -11.17
CA ASP A 112 12.79 23.60 -12.62
C ASP A 112 13.77 22.65 -13.33
N ASP A 113 15.04 22.61 -12.91
CA ASP A 113 16.07 21.68 -13.41
C ASP A 113 15.70 20.22 -13.14
N LEU A 114 15.30 19.90 -11.91
CA LEU A 114 14.82 18.56 -11.54
C LEU A 114 13.52 18.19 -12.27
N ARG A 115 12.65 19.16 -12.55
CA ARG A 115 11.41 18.94 -13.31
C ARG A 115 11.72 18.62 -14.78
N GLU A 116 12.68 19.33 -15.39
CA GLU A 116 13.16 19.03 -16.74
C GLU A 116 13.78 17.63 -16.82
N ASP A 117 14.59 17.24 -15.83
CA ASP A 117 15.16 15.89 -15.73
C ASP A 117 14.09 14.80 -15.60
N LEU A 118 12.98 15.08 -14.89
CA LEU A 118 11.85 14.16 -14.83
C LEU A 118 11.16 13.97 -16.19
N ASP A 119 10.97 15.05 -16.94
CA ASP A 119 10.37 14.98 -18.28
C ASP A 119 11.33 14.34 -19.29
N ALA A 120 12.64 14.53 -19.09
CA ALA A 120 13.71 13.97 -19.92
C ALA A 120 14.19 12.57 -19.48
N THR A 121 13.69 12.01 -18.38
CA THR A 121 14.22 10.72 -17.86
C THR A 121 14.11 9.63 -18.92
N THR A 122 15.24 8.96 -19.16
CA THR A 122 15.40 7.87 -20.12
C THR A 122 14.84 6.54 -19.61
N LEU A 123 14.38 6.52 -18.35
CA LEU A 123 13.74 5.35 -17.74
C LEU A 123 12.31 5.21 -18.26
N LEU A 124 12.20 4.47 -19.36
CA LEU A 124 10.94 4.18 -20.02
C LEU A 124 10.33 2.90 -19.49
N VAL A 125 9.05 2.97 -19.13
CA VAL A 125 8.26 1.76 -18.90
C VAL A 125 7.87 1.21 -20.27
N GLY A 126 8.13 -0.07 -20.54
CA GLY A 126 7.72 -0.72 -21.77
C GLY A 126 6.19 -0.70 -22.00
N PRO A 127 5.72 -1.02 -23.21
CA PRO A 127 4.30 -1.23 -23.44
C PRO A 127 3.79 -2.36 -22.55
N HIS A 128 2.59 -2.18 -22.00
CA HIS A 128 1.91 -3.28 -21.33
C HIS A 128 1.45 -4.27 -22.40
N ALA A 129 1.73 -5.57 -22.25
CA ALA A 129 1.22 -6.57 -23.17
C ALA A 129 -0.32 -6.49 -23.23
N ASP A 130 -0.91 -6.59 -24.43
CA ASP A 130 -2.34 -6.41 -24.74
C ASP A 130 -3.29 -7.45 -24.10
N HIS A 131 -2.97 -7.98 -22.92
CA HIS A 131 -3.88 -8.77 -22.15
C HIS A 131 -4.91 -7.86 -21.49
N LEU A 132 -5.99 -7.60 -22.23
CA LEU A 132 -7.21 -7.02 -21.69
C LEU A 132 -7.73 -7.96 -20.59
N GLU A 133 -7.50 -7.59 -19.35
CA GLU A 133 -8.17 -8.24 -18.23
C GLU A 133 -9.67 -7.97 -18.37
N THR A 134 -10.46 -9.04 -18.45
CA THR A 134 -11.92 -8.95 -18.63
C THR A 134 -12.64 -8.35 -17.41
N ILE A 135 -11.93 -8.21 -16.29
CA ILE A 135 -12.46 -7.76 -15.00
C ILE A 135 -11.86 -6.42 -14.58
N ASP A 136 -12.63 -5.64 -13.81
CA ASP A 136 -12.14 -4.42 -13.19
C ASP A 136 -11.32 -4.75 -11.92
N LEU A 137 -10.00 -4.61 -12.00
CA LEU A 137 -9.10 -4.79 -10.84
C LEU A 137 -9.40 -3.81 -9.69
N GLY A 138 -9.99 -2.65 -9.98
CA GLY A 138 -10.41 -1.69 -8.97
C GLY A 138 -11.45 -2.30 -8.02
N VAL A 139 -12.35 -3.16 -8.54
CA VAL A 139 -13.32 -3.92 -7.74
C VAL A 139 -12.60 -4.93 -6.84
N VAL A 140 -11.60 -5.65 -7.37
CA VAL A 140 -10.80 -6.60 -6.59
C VAL A 140 -10.08 -5.90 -5.44
N ARG A 141 -9.40 -4.78 -5.73
CA ARG A 141 -8.69 -4.00 -4.72
C ARG A 141 -9.62 -3.42 -3.67
N GLN A 142 -10.81 -2.98 -4.06
CA GLN A 142 -11.79 -2.48 -3.11
C GLN A 142 -12.29 -3.60 -2.19
N ALA A 143 -12.60 -4.78 -2.73
CA ALA A 143 -12.98 -5.93 -1.93
C ALA A 143 -11.88 -6.37 -0.94
N ILE A 144 -10.60 -6.29 -1.33
CA ILE A 144 -9.45 -6.53 -0.43
C ILE A 144 -9.37 -5.45 0.67
N ARG A 145 -9.69 -4.19 0.35
CA ARG A 145 -9.71 -3.09 1.32
C ARG A 145 -10.81 -3.26 2.35
N ASP A 146 -11.98 -3.67 1.89
CA ASP A 146 -13.19 -3.78 2.71
C ASP A 146 -13.34 -5.18 3.35
N GLU A 147 -12.42 -6.10 3.07
CA GLU A 147 -12.43 -7.50 3.51
C GLU A 147 -13.73 -8.23 3.09
N ARG A 148 -14.21 -7.97 1.87
CA ARG A 148 -15.44 -8.51 1.30
C ARG A 148 -15.18 -9.72 0.40
N LYS A 149 -16.13 -10.68 0.38
CA LYS A 149 -16.05 -11.85 -0.52
C LYS A 149 -16.28 -11.44 -1.97
N LEU A 150 -15.59 -12.12 -2.88
CA LEU A 150 -15.76 -11.96 -4.33
C LEU A 150 -16.32 -13.24 -4.95
N GLY A 151 -17.36 -13.09 -5.77
CA GLY A 151 -17.91 -14.12 -6.65
C GLY A 151 -17.45 -13.91 -8.10
N PHE A 152 -17.06 -14.96 -8.81
CA PHE A 152 -16.69 -14.89 -10.24
C PHE A 152 -16.68 -16.27 -10.90
N LEU A 153 -16.77 -16.27 -12.23
CA LEU A 153 -16.47 -17.43 -13.07
C LEU A 153 -14.97 -17.48 -13.33
N TYR A 154 -14.37 -18.66 -13.13
CA TYR A 154 -12.96 -18.91 -13.35
C TYR A 154 -12.75 -20.06 -14.33
N ARG A 155 -11.92 -19.83 -15.34
CA ARG A 155 -11.42 -20.88 -16.23
C ARG A 155 -10.05 -21.35 -15.73
N ASP A 156 -9.93 -22.63 -15.45
CA ASP A 156 -8.64 -23.21 -15.08
C ASP A 156 -7.68 -23.34 -16.28
N ALA A 157 -6.52 -23.97 -16.08
CA ALA A 157 -5.56 -24.16 -17.16
C ALA A 157 -6.05 -25.10 -18.27
N GLY A 158 -6.98 -26.00 -17.97
CA GLY A 158 -7.63 -26.87 -18.94
C GLY A 158 -8.83 -26.24 -19.63
N GLY A 159 -9.19 -25.00 -19.28
CA GLY A 159 -10.32 -24.26 -19.84
C GLY A 159 -11.67 -24.54 -19.18
N SER A 160 -11.72 -25.42 -18.18
CA SER A 160 -12.95 -25.81 -17.48
C SER A 160 -13.48 -24.64 -16.65
N PRO A 161 -14.70 -24.14 -16.92
CA PRO A 161 -15.27 -23.04 -16.18
C PRO A 161 -15.79 -23.52 -14.82
N SER A 162 -15.71 -22.66 -13.83
CA SER A 162 -16.23 -22.96 -12.49
C SER A 162 -16.57 -21.68 -11.73
N MET A 163 -17.65 -21.71 -10.96
CA MET A 163 -17.99 -20.59 -10.08
C MET A 163 -17.09 -20.62 -8.84
N ARG A 164 -16.64 -19.44 -8.40
CA ARG A 164 -15.76 -19.27 -7.25
C ARG A 164 -16.32 -18.20 -6.33
N LEU A 165 -16.38 -18.52 -5.05
CA LEU A 165 -16.58 -17.57 -3.97
C LEU A 165 -15.31 -17.58 -3.11
N VAL A 166 -14.65 -16.43 -3.00
CA VAL A 166 -13.31 -16.34 -2.39
C VAL A 166 -13.19 -15.17 -1.44
N TRP A 167 -12.20 -15.23 -0.55
CA TRP A 167 -11.81 -14.16 0.37
C TRP A 167 -10.50 -13.55 -0.15
N PRO A 168 -10.57 -12.49 -0.96
CA PRO A 168 -9.37 -11.88 -1.54
C PRO A 168 -8.60 -11.12 -0.47
N PHE A 169 -7.28 -11.29 -0.40
CA PHE A 169 -6.46 -10.57 0.58
C PHE A 169 -5.17 -9.97 0.00
N ALA A 170 -4.79 -10.33 -1.23
CA ALA A 170 -3.69 -9.70 -1.94
C ALA A 170 -3.93 -9.70 -3.46
N LEU A 171 -3.31 -8.75 -4.14
CA LEU A 171 -3.26 -8.67 -5.59
C LEU A 171 -1.81 -8.41 -5.99
N SER A 172 -1.23 -9.34 -6.74
CA SER A 172 0.14 -9.27 -7.23
C SER A 172 0.14 -8.81 -8.68
N PHE A 173 1.05 -7.88 -8.99
CA PHE A 173 1.25 -7.35 -10.32
C PHE A 173 2.57 -7.90 -10.88
N PHE A 174 2.50 -8.94 -11.71
CA PHE A 174 3.65 -9.41 -12.49
C PHE A 174 3.67 -8.68 -13.84
N ASP A 175 4.81 -8.73 -14.55
CA ASP A 175 5.02 -8.02 -15.82
C ASP A 175 3.89 -8.23 -16.84
N LYS A 176 3.37 -9.46 -16.92
CA LYS A 176 2.36 -9.85 -17.92
C LYS A 176 0.99 -10.19 -17.34
N VAL A 177 0.90 -10.53 -16.06
CA VAL A 177 -0.32 -11.10 -15.47
C VAL A 177 -0.57 -10.59 -14.07
N ARG A 178 -1.84 -10.39 -13.73
CA ARG A 178 -2.25 -9.96 -12.39
C ARG A 178 -2.87 -11.16 -11.72
N VAL A 179 -2.44 -11.41 -10.49
CA VAL A 179 -2.81 -12.61 -9.75
C VAL A 179 -3.42 -12.18 -8.44
N MET A 180 -4.70 -12.48 -8.29
CA MET A 180 -5.38 -12.36 -7.01
C MET A 180 -5.04 -13.56 -6.14
N VAL A 181 -4.63 -13.30 -4.91
CA VAL A 181 -4.44 -14.31 -3.88
C VAL A 181 -5.66 -14.27 -2.96
N ALA A 182 -6.28 -15.44 -2.77
CA ALA A 182 -7.50 -15.54 -2.00
C ALA A 182 -7.63 -16.90 -1.30
N TRP A 183 -8.40 -16.95 -0.22
CA TRP A 183 -8.91 -18.21 0.32
C TRP A 183 -10.13 -18.63 -0.48
N CYS A 184 -10.11 -19.83 -1.05
CA CYS A 184 -11.20 -20.35 -1.89
C CYS A 184 -12.13 -21.21 -1.05
N GLU A 185 -13.41 -20.82 -0.89
CA GLU A 185 -14.35 -21.61 -0.08
C GLU A 185 -14.63 -22.98 -0.69
N MET A 186 -14.61 -23.11 -2.01
CA MET A 186 -14.81 -24.42 -2.64
C MET A 186 -13.64 -25.38 -2.39
N ARG A 187 -12.41 -24.86 -2.26
CA ARG A 187 -11.21 -25.69 -2.04
C ARG A 187 -10.74 -25.73 -0.59
N GLN A 188 -11.30 -24.87 0.26
CA GLN A 188 -10.91 -24.68 1.66
C GLN A 188 -9.40 -24.47 1.81
N ASP A 189 -8.82 -23.62 0.94
CA ASP A 189 -7.38 -23.45 0.84
C ASP A 189 -7.01 -22.12 0.15
N PHE A 190 -5.76 -21.68 0.31
CA PHE A 190 -5.17 -20.56 -0.41
C PHE A 190 -4.99 -20.89 -1.88
N ARG A 191 -5.47 -20.01 -2.76
CA ARG A 191 -5.36 -20.17 -4.21
C ARG A 191 -5.00 -18.86 -4.89
N HIS A 192 -4.38 -19.03 -6.06
CA HIS A 192 -3.96 -17.97 -6.96
C HIS A 192 -4.87 -17.97 -8.17
N PHE A 193 -5.48 -16.83 -8.46
CA PHE A 193 -6.40 -16.65 -9.58
C PHE A 193 -5.83 -15.59 -10.51
N ARG A 194 -5.53 -15.96 -11.76
CA ARG A 194 -5.11 -14.98 -12.77
C ARG A 194 -6.32 -14.16 -13.21
N ALA A 195 -6.19 -12.83 -13.18
CA ALA A 195 -7.26 -11.89 -13.52
C ALA A 195 -7.75 -12.06 -14.97
N ASP A 196 -6.85 -12.38 -15.88
CA ASP A 196 -7.16 -12.66 -17.29
C ASP A 196 -8.04 -13.91 -17.52
N ARG A 197 -8.16 -14.79 -16.53
CA ARG A 197 -9.03 -15.98 -16.56
C ARG A 197 -10.33 -15.83 -15.77
N MET A 198 -10.58 -14.64 -15.24
CA MET A 198 -11.77 -14.31 -14.48
C MET A 198 -12.81 -13.62 -15.37
N SER A 199 -14.09 -13.87 -15.09
CA SER A 199 -15.22 -13.19 -15.72
C SER A 199 -16.42 -13.13 -14.77
N GLY A 200 -17.37 -12.22 -15.04
CA GLY A 200 -18.56 -12.06 -14.20
C GLY A 200 -18.25 -11.67 -12.75
N LEU A 201 -17.22 -10.85 -12.54
CA LEU A 201 -16.77 -10.46 -11.21
C LEU A 201 -17.86 -9.68 -10.46
N THR A 202 -18.22 -10.17 -9.27
CA THR A 202 -19.21 -9.56 -8.39
C THR A 202 -18.66 -9.45 -6.98
N ALA A 203 -18.62 -8.22 -6.44
CA ALA A 203 -18.34 -8.00 -5.03
C ALA A 203 -19.61 -8.21 -4.22
N THR A 204 -19.53 -9.05 -3.19
CA THR A 204 -20.64 -9.24 -2.26
C THR A 204 -20.56 -8.23 -1.13
N ASP A 205 -21.67 -7.98 -0.44
CA ASP A 205 -21.68 -7.17 0.80
C ASP A 205 -21.23 -7.97 2.04
N ILE A 206 -20.87 -9.24 1.85
CA ILE A 206 -20.48 -10.14 2.93
C ILE A 206 -18.98 -9.96 3.22
N ARG A 207 -18.66 -9.54 4.43
CA ARG A 207 -17.29 -9.55 4.94
C ARG A 207 -16.87 -10.99 5.28
N TYR A 208 -15.65 -11.38 4.95
CA TYR A 208 -15.10 -12.67 5.38
C TYR A 208 -14.58 -12.61 6.83
N PRO A 209 -14.57 -13.74 7.58
CA PRO A 209 -14.40 -13.73 9.04
C PRO A 209 -12.96 -13.48 9.52
N ARG A 210 -11.98 -13.52 8.62
CA ARG A 210 -10.55 -13.41 8.96
C ARG A 210 -10.00 -12.06 8.52
N ARG A 211 -9.08 -11.47 9.29
CA ARG A 211 -8.41 -10.23 8.88
C ARG A 211 -7.43 -10.48 7.74
N ARG A 212 -7.40 -9.60 6.73
CA ARG A 212 -6.52 -9.72 5.56
C ARG A 212 -5.03 -9.80 5.93
N GLN A 213 -4.62 -9.09 6.99
CA GLN A 213 -3.23 -9.10 7.48
C GLN A 213 -2.82 -10.47 8.03
N ALA A 214 -3.73 -11.14 8.76
CA ALA A 214 -3.48 -12.47 9.29
C ALA A 214 -3.39 -13.49 8.14
N MET A 215 -4.30 -13.40 7.17
CA MET A 215 -4.27 -14.24 5.96
C MET A 215 -2.99 -14.04 5.15
N LEU A 216 -2.55 -12.79 4.94
CA LEU A 216 -1.30 -12.49 4.24
C LEU A 216 -0.08 -13.08 4.94
N LYS A 217 -0.04 -13.01 6.28
CA LYS A 217 1.04 -13.59 7.09
C LYS A 217 1.07 -15.11 6.95
N GLU A 218 -0.07 -15.77 7.08
CA GLU A 218 -0.20 -17.23 6.94
C GLU A 218 0.19 -17.69 5.54
N TRP A 219 -0.36 -17.06 4.49
CA TRP A 219 -0.01 -17.37 3.11
C TRP A 219 1.49 -17.20 2.84
N ARG A 220 2.12 -16.13 3.34
CA ARG A 220 3.59 -15.96 3.20
C ARG A 220 4.37 -17.07 3.90
N ALA A 221 3.90 -17.58 5.03
CA ALA A 221 4.53 -18.71 5.70
C ALA A 221 4.48 -19.99 4.84
N THR A 222 3.42 -20.18 4.05
CA THR A 222 3.33 -21.31 3.11
C THR A 222 4.33 -21.22 1.95
N LEU A 223 4.75 -20.00 1.57
CA LEU A 223 5.74 -19.79 0.50
C LEU A 223 7.18 -20.02 0.96
N GLY A 224 7.48 -19.85 2.25
CA GLY A 224 8.81 -20.03 2.83
C GLY A 224 9.12 -21.45 3.30
N ALA A 225 8.11 -22.34 3.31
CA ALA A 225 8.33 -23.76 3.51
C ALA A 225 8.80 -24.39 2.18
N PRO A 226 9.82 -25.27 2.16
CA PRO A 226 10.09 -26.07 0.96
C PRO A 226 8.78 -26.77 0.57
N ALA A 227 8.41 -26.65 -0.70
CA ALA A 227 7.16 -27.18 -1.24
C ALA A 227 7.08 -28.70 -1.03
N GLN A 228 6.59 -29.14 0.12
CA GLN A 228 6.11 -30.49 0.30
C GLN A 228 4.68 -30.52 -0.23
N ASN A 229 4.52 -31.23 -1.35
CA ASN A 229 3.30 -31.54 -2.11
C ASN A 229 3.07 -30.73 -3.39
N GLY A 230 3.91 -31.05 -4.38
CA GLY A 230 3.63 -30.87 -5.80
C GLY A 230 4.10 -32.09 -6.61
N ALA A 231 3.87 -33.31 -6.12
CA ALA A 231 4.13 -34.55 -6.86
C ALA A 231 3.28 -35.70 -6.30
N LYS A 232 1.99 -35.70 -6.63
CA LYS A 232 1.13 -36.89 -6.73
C LYS A 232 -0.19 -36.41 -7.33
N ASP A 233 -0.20 -36.38 -8.66
CA ASP A 233 -1.35 -36.64 -9.53
C ASP A 233 -0.82 -36.58 -10.97
N ALA A 234 0.04 -37.55 -11.26
CA ALA A 234 0.45 -37.97 -12.59
C ALA A 234 0.96 -39.40 -12.46
N SER A 235 0.05 -40.36 -12.23
CA SER A 235 0.15 -41.81 -12.48
C SER A 235 -1.04 -42.51 -11.80
N GLY A 236 -2.04 -42.94 -12.59
CA GLY A 236 -3.17 -43.75 -12.13
C GLY A 236 -4.49 -43.33 -12.76
#